data_AF-A0AAV9C2R2-F1
#
_entry.id   AF-A0AAV9C2R2-F1
#
_cell.length_a   1.000
_cell.length_b   1.000
_cell.length_c   1.000
_cell.angle_alpha   90.00
_cell.angle_beta   90.00
_cell.angle_gamma   90.00
#
_symmetry.space_group_name_H-M   'P 1'
#
loop_
_entity.id
_entity.type
_entity.pdbx_description
1 polymer ?
#
loop_
_entity_poly.entity_id
_entity_poly.type
_entity_poly.pdbx_seq_one_letter_code
_entity_poly.pdbx_strand_id
1 'polypeptide(L)' 'MRSIHEAASSTQARRETCNCIQQTVSMYSDLYDHAARMLTGKCGIKAGIPISRDIDCSRIPHVSFPETEG' A
#
# COMPACT_ATOMS: atom_id res chain seq x y z
N MET A 1 6.67 5.39 5.19
CA MET A 1 5.27 4.89 5.13
C MET A 1 4.23 5.99 5.31
N ARG A 2 4.37 6.92 6.27
CA ARG A 2 3.39 7.99 6.49
C ARG A 2 3.19 8.88 5.25
N SER A 3 4.27 9.41 4.69
CA SER A 3 4.21 10.24 3.47
C SER A 3 3.67 9.48 2.26
N ILE A 4 3.94 8.18 2.16
CA ILE A 4 3.39 7.32 1.11
C ILE A 4 1.88 7.18 1.26
N HIS A 5 1.40 7.03 2.50
CA HIS A 5 -0.04 6.97 2.78
C HIS A 5 -0.76 8.28 2.45
N GLU A 6 -0.14 9.43 2.79
CA GLU A 6 -0.66 10.76 2.43
C GLU A 6 -0.69 10.98 0.92
N ALA A 7 0.35 10.56 0.20
CA ALA A 7 0.41 10.62 -1.26
C ALA A 7 -0.60 9.68 -1.93
N ALA A 8 -0.91 8.55 -1.30
CA ALA A 8 -1.90 7.57 -1.76
C ALA A 8 -3.34 7.94 -1.37
N SER A 9 -3.68 9.22 -1.52
CA SER A 9 -5.00 9.79 -1.21
C SER A 9 -6.08 9.29 -2.18
N SER A 10 -5.73 9.04 -3.46
CA SER A 10 -6.63 8.52 -4.48
C SER A 10 -6.45 7.02 -4.71
N THR A 11 -7.47 6.35 -5.28
CA THR A 11 -7.31 4.93 -5.68
C THR A 11 -6.15 4.76 -6.66
N GLN A 12 -6.04 5.64 -7.64
CA GLN A 12 -4.98 5.54 -8.64
C GLN A 12 -3.60 5.64 -7.99
N ALA A 13 -3.42 6.59 -7.08
CA ALA A 13 -2.19 6.72 -6.31
C ALA A 13 -1.91 5.48 -5.44
N ARG A 14 -2.94 4.86 -4.84
CA ARG A 14 -2.81 3.59 -4.09
C ARG A 14 -2.35 2.44 -4.99
N ARG A 15 -2.86 2.35 -6.21
CA ARG A 15 -2.48 1.32 -7.19
C ARG A 15 -1.05 1.51 -7.69
N GLU A 16 -0.68 2.74 -8.03
CA GLU A 16 0.69 3.08 -8.45
C GLU A 16 1.68 2.80 -7.33
N THR A 17 1.33 3.23 -6.11
CA THR A 17 2.13 2.94 -4.91
C THR A 17 2.24 1.44 -4.65
N CYS A 18 1.14 0.70 -4.76
CA CYS A 18 1.14 -0.76 -4.60
C CYS A 18 2.08 -1.42 -5.61
N ASN A 19 2.02 -1.03 -6.89
CA ASN A 19 2.91 -1.57 -7.92
C ASN A 19 4.39 -1.27 -7.62
N CYS A 20 4.68 -0.05 -7.16
CA CYS A 20 6.03 0.35 -6.76
C CYS A 20 6.55 -0.50 -5.58
N ILE A 21 5.71 -0.70 -4.56
CA ILE A 21 6.03 -1.56 -3.42
C ILE A 21 6.22 -3.00 -3.88
N GLN A 22 5.33 -3.55 -4.70
CA GLN A 22 5.40 -4.92 -5.20
C GLN A 22 6.70 -5.18 -5.95
N GLN A 23 7.10 -4.28 -6.86
CA GLN A 23 8.37 -4.36 -7.58
C GLN A 23 9.54 -4.34 -6.60
N THR A 24 9.54 -3.38 -5.66
CA THR A 24 10.60 -3.24 -4.66
C THR A 24 10.74 -4.51 -3.82
N VAL A 25 9.63 -5.00 -3.29
CA VAL A 25 9.55 -6.20 -2.44
C VAL A 25 9.95 -7.46 -3.23
N SER A 26 9.67 -7.51 -4.53
CA SER A 26 10.11 -8.60 -5.41
C SER A 26 11.61 -8.59 -5.67
N MET A 27 12.28 -7.44 -5.58
CA MET A 27 13.74 -7.34 -5.71
C MET A 27 14.47 -7.91 -4.48
N TYR A 28 13.82 -7.92 -3.32
CA TYR A 28 14.40 -8.45 -2.08
C TYR A 28 14.00 -9.91 -1.87
N SER A 29 14.86 -10.83 -2.32
CA SER A 29 14.70 -12.28 -2.11
C SER A 29 14.47 -12.65 -0.64
N ASP A 30 15.22 -12.02 0.25
CA ASP A 30 15.26 -12.32 1.70
C ASP A 30 14.27 -11.47 2.53
N LEU A 31 13.33 -10.78 1.87
CA LEU A 31 12.34 -10.00 2.60
C LEU A 31 11.43 -10.89 3.44
N TYR A 32 11.35 -10.63 4.75
CA TYR A 32 10.43 -11.32 5.63
C TYR A 32 9.00 -10.77 5.45
N ASP A 33 8.19 -11.45 4.62
CA ASP A 33 6.83 -11.05 4.27
C ASP A 33 5.94 -10.74 5.49
N HIS A 34 6.11 -11.49 6.59
CA HIS A 34 5.32 -11.24 7.79
C HIS A 34 5.65 -9.90 8.45
N ALA A 35 6.94 -9.51 8.54
CA ALA A 35 7.30 -8.17 9.03
C ALA A 35 6.90 -7.08 8.04
N ALA A 36 7.01 -7.33 6.74
CA ALA A 36 6.58 -6.40 5.70
C ALA A 36 5.09 -6.06 5.84
N ARG A 37 4.23 -7.08 6.02
CA ARG A 37 2.79 -6.90 6.24
C ARG A 37 2.47 -6.14 7.53
N MET A 38 3.28 -6.30 8.58
CA MET A 38 3.09 -5.57 9.85
C MET A 38 3.65 -4.15 9.85
N LEU A 39 4.43 -3.75 8.83
CA LEU A 39 5.13 -2.46 8.81
C LEU A 39 4.16 -1.27 8.90
N THR A 40 3.06 -1.29 8.16
CA THR A 40 2.03 -0.23 8.19
C THR A 40 1.42 -0.10 9.58
N GLY A 41 1.06 -1.23 10.21
CA GLY A 41 0.53 -1.27 11.57
C GLY A 41 1.54 -0.75 12.61
N LYS A 42 2.81 -1.13 12.50
CA LYS A 42 3.90 -0.60 13.36
C LYS A 42 4.11 0.91 13.19
N CYS A 43 3.83 1.46 12.02
CA CYS A 43 3.86 2.90 11.78
C CYS A 43 2.58 3.63 12.22
N GLY A 44 1.58 2.93 12.77
CA GLY A 44 0.29 3.50 13.15
C GLY A 44 -0.60 3.86 11.96
N ILE A 45 -0.32 3.31 10.77
CA ILE A 45 -1.03 3.61 9.53
C ILE A 45 -2.06 2.50 9.29
N LYS A 46 -3.34 2.87 9.17
CA LYS A 46 -4.36 1.90 8.73
C LYS A 46 -4.05 1.46 7.31
N ALA A 47 -3.96 0.15 7.12
CA ALA A 47 -3.47 -0.48 5.90
C ALA A 47 -4.38 -0.19 4.69
N GLY A 48 -4.16 0.95 4.03
CA GLY A 48 -4.74 1.26 2.72
C GLY A 48 -3.93 0.69 1.55
N ILE A 49 -2.67 0.28 1.82
CA ILE A 49 -1.76 -0.25 0.81
C ILE A 49 -1.09 -1.51 1.36
N PRO A 50 -1.39 -2.69 0.80
CA PRO A 50 -0.75 -3.94 1.18
C PRO A 50 0.74 -3.97 0.76
N ILE A 51 1.59 -4.52 1.62
CA ILE A 51 3.00 -4.79 1.32
C ILE A 51 3.17 -6.31 1.18
N SER A 52 3.21 -6.80 -0.05
CA SER A 52 3.43 -8.22 -0.37
C SER A 52 4.01 -8.35 -1.78
N ARG A 53 4.73 -9.44 -2.06
CA ARG A 53 5.20 -9.77 -3.42
C ARG A 53 4.08 -10.25 -4.33
N ASP A 54 3.14 -10.98 -3.75
CA ASP A 54 2.02 -11.64 -4.45
C ASP A 54 0.72 -10.82 -4.42
N ILE A 55 0.80 -9.53 -4.06
CA ILE A 55 -0.40 -8.71 -4.05
C ILE A 55 -0.82 -8.34 -5.47
N ASP A 56 -2.09 -8.58 -5.80
CA ASP A 56 -2.70 -8.01 -6.99
C ASP A 56 -3.16 -6.57 -6.70
N CYS A 57 -2.40 -5.60 -7.20
CA CYS A 57 -2.69 -4.18 -7.02
C CYS A 57 -3.97 -3.71 -7.75
N SER A 58 -4.45 -4.46 -8.75
CA SER A 58 -5.71 -4.17 -9.46
C SER A 58 -6.93 -4.45 -8.59
N ARG A 59 -6.79 -5.34 -7.61
CA ARG A 59 -7.82 -5.63 -6.60
C ARG A 59 -8.01 -4.52 -5.58
N ILE A 60 -7.12 -3.52 -5.55
CA ILE A 60 -7.37 -2.29 -4.79
C ILE A 60 -8.60 -1.63 -5.43
N PRO A 61 -9.74 -1.60 -4.73
CA PRO A 61 -10.98 -1.10 -5.32
C PRO A 61 -10.75 0.33 -5.81
N HIS A 62 -11.41 0.69 -6.92
CA HIS A 62 -11.79 2.08 -7.17
C HIS A 62 -12.70 2.49 -6.03
N VAL A 63 -12.06 2.81 -4.91
CA VAL A 63 -12.67 3.61 -3.87
C VAL A 63 -12.77 4.99 -4.53
N SER A 64 -13.85 5.18 -5.27
CA SER A 64 -14.58 6.43 -5.21
C SER A 64 -14.91 6.61 -3.73
N PHE A 65 -13.95 7.08 -2.94
CA PHE A 65 -14.29 7.53 -1.60
C PHE A 65 -15.16 8.76 -1.87
N PRO A 66 -16.38 8.85 -1.32
CA PRO A 66 -16.99 10.16 -1.21
C PRO A 66 -15.96 11.03 -0.48
N GLU A 67 -15.55 12.12 -1.11
CA GLU A 67 -15.05 13.27 -0.40
C GLU A 67 -15.95 13.46 0.83
N THR A 68 -15.47 13.18 2.04
CA THR A 68 -16.01 13.84 3.23
C THR A 68 -15.32 15.19 3.22
N GLU A 69 -15.94 16.23 2.65
CA GLU A 69 -16.90 17.14 3.31
C GLU A 69 -16.37 17.61 4.68
N GLY A 70 -16.06 18.91 4.78
CA GLY A 70 -15.76 19.63 6.02
C GLY A 70 -14.60 20.61 5.90
#